data_AF-A0A447U3H4-F1
#
_entry.id   AF-A0A447U3H4-F1
#
_cell.length_a   1.000
_cell.length_b   1.000
_cell.length_c   1.000
_cell.angle_alpha   90.00
_cell.angle_beta   90.00
_cell.angle_gamma   90.00
#
_symmetry.space_group_name_H-M   'P 1'
#
loop_
_entity.id
_entity.type
_entity.pdbx_description
1 polymer ?
#
loop_
_entity_poly.entity_id
_entity_poly.type
_entity_poly.pdbx_seq_one_letter_code
_entity_poly.pdbx_strand_id
1 'polypeptide(L)'
;MLIDNIAPAGMKASYFSAQSLGWLGAAVNPLASGVILTTLPAWSLFVVLIIAIVFAWALMLKRNADYPYAAGYHLLIICSQ
;
A
#
# COMPACT_ATOMS: atom_id res chain seq x y z
N MET A 1 -16.68 -1.02 -10.27
CA MET A 1 -15.41 -1.20 -9.54
C MET A 1 -15.30 -2.66 -9.12
N LEU A 2 -14.18 -3.33 -9.40
CA LEU A 2 -14.02 -4.79 -9.16
C LEU A 2 -14.28 -5.18 -7.69
N ILE A 3 -14.01 -4.23 -6.79
CA ILE A 3 -14.21 -4.32 -5.36
C ILE A 3 -15.67 -4.53 -4.92
N ASP A 4 -16.65 -4.05 -5.68
CA ASP A 4 -18.08 -4.27 -5.38
C ASP A 4 -18.49 -5.73 -5.55
N ASN A 5 -17.79 -6.44 -6.43
CA ASN A 5 -18.04 -7.82 -6.80
C ASN A 5 -17.29 -8.81 -5.87
N ILE A 6 -16.32 -8.31 -5.10
CA ILE A 6 -15.48 -9.11 -4.17
C ILE A 6 -15.86 -8.83 -2.70
N ALA A 7 -16.38 -7.63 -2.37
CA ALA A 7 -16.60 -7.22 -0.99
C ALA A 7 -17.93 -7.79 -0.39
N PRO A 8 -17.86 -8.47 0.77
CA PRO A 8 -19.04 -8.93 1.51
C PRO A 8 -19.99 -7.79 1.90
N ALA A 9 -21.29 -8.07 1.95
CA ALA A 9 -22.32 -7.12 2.38
C ALA A 9 -22.10 -6.74 3.85
N GLY A 10 -21.52 -5.56 4.09
CA GLY A 10 -21.17 -5.05 5.43
C GLY A 10 -19.74 -4.52 5.55
N MET A 11 -18.82 -4.91 4.65
CA MET A 11 -17.41 -4.45 4.71
C MET A 11 -17.00 -3.55 3.53
N LYS A 12 -17.89 -3.29 2.57
CA LYS A 12 -17.59 -2.53 1.34
C LYS A 12 -16.89 -1.19 1.60
N ALA A 13 -17.29 -0.48 2.66
CA ALA A 13 -16.68 0.80 3.04
C ALA A 13 -15.18 0.69 3.33
N SER A 14 -14.74 -0.33 4.08
CA SER A 14 -13.33 -0.54 4.39
C SER A 14 -12.49 -0.89 3.16
N TYR A 15 -13.09 -1.60 2.20
CA TYR A 15 -12.46 -1.90 0.93
C TYR A 15 -12.32 -0.64 0.04
N PHE A 16 -13.32 0.25 0.05
CA PHE A 16 -13.21 1.56 -0.60
C PHE A 16 -12.15 2.47 0.02
N SER A 17 -12.05 2.48 1.35
CA SER A 17 -11.00 3.24 2.03
C SER A 17 -9.61 2.74 1.67
N ALA A 18 -9.42 1.42 1.55
CA ALA A 18 -8.15 0.85 1.09
C ALA A 18 -7.82 1.27 -0.35
N GLN A 19 -8.81 1.31 -1.23
CA GLN A 19 -8.66 1.80 -2.60
C GLN A 19 -8.28 3.29 -2.64
N SER A 20 -9.01 4.15 -1.92
CA SER A 20 -8.69 5.58 -1.83
C SER A 20 -7.29 5.83 -1.25
N LEU A 21 -6.83 4.98 -0.33
CA LEU A 21 -5.48 5.07 0.23
C LEU A 21 -4.40 4.74 -0.81
N GLY A 22 -4.66 3.82 -1.73
CA GLY A 22 -3.80 3.55 -2.89
C GLY A 22 -3.67 4.78 -3.80
N TRP A 23 -4.79 5.44 -4.11
CA TRP A 23 -4.80 6.70 -4.88
C TRP A 23 -4.08 7.84 -4.16
N LEU A 24 -4.24 7.95 -2.83
CA LEU A 24 -3.51 8.93 -2.02
C LEU A 24 -2.00 8.67 -2.06
N GLY A 25 -1.56 7.42 -1.90
CA GLY A 25 -0.16 7.04 -2.00
C GLY A 25 0.43 7.37 -3.37
N ALA A 26 -0.31 7.12 -4.45
CA ALA A 26 0.09 7.49 -5.81
C ALA A 26 0.22 9.00 -6.01
N ALA A 27 -0.63 9.82 -5.38
CA ALA A 27 -0.53 11.27 -5.42
C ALA A 27 0.63 11.83 -4.58
N VAL A 28 0.92 11.21 -3.42
CA VAL A 28 1.99 11.62 -2.52
C VAL A 28 3.37 11.25 -3.05
N ASN A 29 3.50 10.15 -3.80
CA ASN A 29 4.80 9.67 -4.31
C ASN A 29 5.55 10.72 -5.15
N PRO A 30 4.94 11.39 -6.14
CA PRO A 30 5.58 12.48 -6.89
C PRO A 30 6.04 13.63 -5.99
N LEU A 31 5.25 14.01 -4.98
CA LEU A 31 5.62 15.09 -4.05
C LEU A 31 6.85 14.69 -3.21
N ALA A 32 6.83 13.49 -2.62
CA ALA A 32 7.96 12.98 -1.83
C ALA A 32 9.21 12.81 -2.69
N SER A 33 9.08 12.23 -3.89
CA SER A 33 10.19 12.09 -4.83
C SER A 33 10.75 13.44 -5.31
N GLY A 34 9.90 14.45 -5.50
CA GLY A 34 10.31 15.81 -5.86
C GLY A 34 11.11 16.49 -4.75
N VAL A 35 10.72 16.32 -3.49
CA VAL A 35 11.51 16.80 -2.35
C VAL A 35 12.87 16.09 -2.27
N ILE A 36 12.90 14.77 -2.48
CA ILE A 36 14.15 14.00 -2.45
C ILE A 36 15.09 14.45 -3.58
N LEU A 37 14.60 14.61 -4.81
CA LEU A 37 15.43 15.02 -5.95
C LEU A 37 15.92 16.47 -5.87
N THR A 38 15.28 17.33 -5.09
CA THR A 38 15.71 18.72 -4.87
C THR A 38 16.73 18.87 -3.74
N THR A 39 16.76 17.91 -2.81
CA THR A 39 17.60 17.99 -1.60
C THR A 39 18.74 16.97 -1.57
N LEU A 40 18.61 15.85 -2.29
CA LEU A 40 19.56 14.75 -2.32
C LEU A 40 19.94 14.36 -3.76
N PRO A 41 21.08 13.68 -3.96
CA PRO A 41 21.49 13.15 -5.26
C PRO A 41 20.50 12.10 -5.80
N ALA A 42 20.34 12.03 -7.12
CA ALA A 42 19.29 11.24 -7.78
C ALA A 42 19.28 9.74 -7.42
N TRP A 43 20.44 9.14 -7.11
CA TRP A 43 20.52 7.74 -6.70
C TRP A 43 19.79 7.45 -5.38
N SER A 44 19.64 8.47 -4.52
CA SER A 44 18.96 8.35 -3.22
C SER A 44 17.48 7.98 -3.35
N LEU A 45 16.82 8.40 -4.43
CA LEU A 45 15.41 8.08 -4.67
C LEU A 45 15.19 6.57 -4.75
N PHE A 46 16.01 5.87 -5.53
CA PHE A 46 15.90 4.41 -5.67
C PHE A 46 16.13 3.70 -4.34
N VAL A 47 17.11 4.14 -3.56
CA VAL A 47 17.40 3.57 -2.24
C VAL A 47 16.23 3.78 -1.28
N VAL A 48 15.64 4.98 -1.26
CA VAL A 48 14.48 5.28 -0.41
C VAL A 48 13.27 4.44 -0.81
N LEU A 49 12.99 4.29 -2.11
CA LEU A 49 11.88 3.46 -2.59
C LEU A 49 12.06 1.99 -2.23
N ILE A 50 13.27 1.44 -2.40
CA ILE A 50 13.60 0.06 -2.02
C ILE A 50 13.35 -0.15 -0.53
N ILE A 51 13.87 0.75 0.31
CA ILE A 51 13.69 0.67 1.77
C ILE A 51 12.20 0.75 2.13
N ALA A 52 11.45 1.67 1.52
CA ALA A 52 10.02 1.84 1.78
C ALA A 52 9.21 0.58 1.43
N ILE A 53 9.48 -0.03 0.26
CA ILE A 53 8.80 -1.25 -0.17
C ILE A 53 9.15 -2.43 0.74
N VAL A 54 10.43 -2.62 1.06
CA VAL A 54 10.89 -3.69 1.96
C VAL A 54 10.28 -3.53 3.35
N PHE A 55 10.22 -2.30 3.86
CA PHE A 55 9.61 -2.00 5.15
C PHE A 55 8.10 -2.27 5.15
N ALA A 56 7.38 -1.83 4.11
CA ALA A 56 5.96 -2.13 3.95
C ALA A 56 5.69 -3.65 3.91
N TRP A 57 6.53 -4.39 3.18
CA TRP A 57 6.44 -5.85 3.12
C TRP A 57 6.71 -6.50 4.49
N ALA A 58 7.73 -6.05 5.22
CA ALA A 58 8.03 -6.55 6.56
C ALA A 58 6.87 -6.32 7.55
N LEU A 59 6.23 -5.14 7.50
CA LEU A 59 5.03 -4.85 8.30
C LEU A 59 3.85 -5.76 7.94
N MET A 60 3.68 -6.07 6.65
CA MET A 60 2.67 -7.02 6.21
C MET A 60 2.94 -8.42 6.77
N LEU A 61 4.19 -8.90 6.68
CA LEU A 61 4.57 -10.20 7.22
C LEU A 61 4.38 -10.28 8.74
N LYS A 62 4.79 -9.23 9.48
CA LYS A 62 4.58 -9.15 10.92
C LYS A 62 3.10 -9.25 11.27
N ARG A 63 2.24 -8.49 10.57
CA ARG A 63 0.79 -8.58 10.78
C ARG A 63 0.23 -9.97 10.47
N ASN A 64 0.71 -10.63 9.42
CA ASN A 64 0.26 -11.98 9.07
C ASN A 64 0.68 -13.02 10.14
N ALA A 65 1.82 -12.80 10.79
CA ALA A 65 2.26 -13.63 11.92
C ALA A 65 1.36 -13.43 13.16
N ASP A 66 0.94 -12.19 13.42
CA ASP A 66 0.03 -11.87 14.54
C ASP A 66 -1.43 -12.29 14.26
N TYR A 67 -1.90 -12.20 13.01
CA TYR A 67 -3.29 -12.50 12.60
C TYR A 67 -3.35 -13.37 11.33
N PRO A 68 -3.12 -14.69 11.44
CA PRO A 68 -3.00 -15.58 10.27
C PRO A 68 -4.31 -15.77 9.49
N TYR A 69 -5.46 -15.75 10.16
CA TYR A 69 -6.78 -15.82 9.51
C TYR A 69 -7.16 -14.52 8.79
N ALA A 70 -6.43 -13.43 9.06
CA ALA A 70 -6.65 -12.13 8.45
C ALA A 70 -5.84 -11.86 7.17
N ALA A 71 -4.81 -12.68 6.94
CA ALA A 71 -3.90 -12.54 5.82
C ALA A 71 -4.57 -12.74 4.45
N GLY A 72 -5.49 -13.71 4.35
CA GLY A 72 -6.10 -14.11 3.09
C GLY A 72 -6.96 -13.01 2.43
N TYR A 73 -7.73 -12.26 3.21
CA TYR A 73 -8.61 -11.22 2.67
C TYR A 73 -7.87 -9.93 2.30
N HIS A 74 -6.80 -9.56 3.01
CA HIS A 74 -6.02 -8.36 2.69
C HIS A 74 -5.10 -8.53 1.47
N LEU A 75 -4.59 -9.75 1.23
CA LEU A 75 -3.81 -10.05 0.03
C LEU A 75 -4.68 -9.94 -1.24
N LEU A 76 -5.96 -10.35 -1.15
CA LEU A 76 -6.96 -10.14 -2.21
C LEU A 76 -7.23 -8.64 -2.48
N ILE A 77 -7.23 -7.80 -1.44
CA ILE A 77 -7.39 -6.34 -1.59
C ILE A 77 -6.19 -5.76 -2.34
N ILE A 78 -4.96 -6.12 -1.95
CA ILE A 78 -3.73 -5.62 -2.59
C ILE A 78 -3.63 -6.10 -4.04
N CYS A 79 -4.05 -7.34 -4.34
CA CYS A 79 -4.04 -7.87 -5.71
C CYS A 79 -5.16 -7.30 -6.61
N SER A 80 -6.15 -6.61 -6.03
CA SER A 80 -7.28 -6.00 -6.74
C SER A 80 -7.13 -4.48 -6.95
N GLN A 81 -6.06 -3.87 -6.41
CA GLN A 81 -5.69 -2.46 -6.62
C GLN A 81 -4.54 -2.37 -7.62
#